data_AF-A0A355SV83-F1
#
_entry.id   AF-A0A355SV83-F1
#
_cell.length_a   1.000
_cell.length_b   1.000
_cell.length_c   1.000
_cell.angle_alpha   90.00
_cell.angle_beta   90.00
_cell.angle_gamma   90.00
#
_symmetry.space_group_name_H-M   'P 1'
#
loop_
_entity.id
_entity.type
_entity.pdbx_description
1 polymer ?
#
loop_
_entity_poly.entity_id
_entity_poly.type
_entity_poly.pdbx_seq_one_letter_code
_entity_poly.pdbx_strand_id
1 'polypeptide(L)'
;MAAIQSPELLRNASILTTLLYDLKVLNEAKLLEHIVEEYGIGLIDLNYVELRTLRPMNAELSLCWASSTIPFDHVEGTYMVASCYYISAPVVKYWEELLDGKVVWYAASMASINRGLERIEEIHAAEDAAAEEKG
;
A
#
# COMPACT_ATOMS: atom_id res chain seq x y z
N MET A 1 27.06 1.00 17.69
CA MET A 1 27.55 1.23 16.32
C MET A 1 26.36 1.70 15.51
N ALA A 2 26.15 3.02 15.41
CA ALA A 2 24.99 3.60 14.74
C ALA A 2 25.23 3.53 13.23
N ALA A 3 24.71 2.48 12.58
CA ALA A 3 24.56 2.49 11.15
C ALA A 3 23.48 3.54 10.84
N ILE A 4 23.89 4.64 10.20
CA ILE A 4 22.95 5.54 9.54
C ILE A 4 22.33 4.69 8.44
N GLN A 5 21.15 4.12 8.70
CA GLN A 5 20.38 3.40 7.70
C GLN A 5 20.00 4.43 6.64
N SER A 6 20.29 4.13 5.36
CA SER A 6 19.88 5.02 4.28
C SER A 6 18.35 5.20 4.31
N PRO A 7 17.82 6.33 3.82
CA PRO A 7 16.37 6.53 3.71
C PRO A 7 15.66 5.37 2.99
N GLU A 8 16.32 4.76 2.01
CA GLU A 8 15.85 3.56 1.29
C GLU A 8 15.79 2.30 2.18
N LEU A 9 16.75 2.12 3.08
CA LEU A 9 16.72 1.03 4.08
C LEU A 9 15.57 1.20 5.07
N LEU A 10 15.25 2.45 5.43
CA LEU A 10 14.10 2.77 6.29
C LEU A 10 12.76 2.59 5.57
N ARG A 11 12.67 2.93 4.27
CA ARG A 11 11.46 2.67 3.45
C ARG A 11 11.14 1.17 3.34
N ASN A 12 12.17 0.33 3.35
CA ASN A 12 12.04 -1.13 3.31
C ASN A 12 11.93 -1.79 4.70
N ALA A 13 11.97 -1.01 5.78
CA ALA A 13 11.86 -1.51 7.14
C ALA A 13 10.42 -1.92 7.44
N SER A 14 10.10 -3.17 7.14
CA SER A 14 8.79 -3.77 7.37
C SER A 14 8.94 -5.04 8.23
N ILE A 15 8.11 -5.15 9.27
CA ILE A 15 8.02 -6.37 10.08
C ILE A 15 7.70 -7.57 9.19
N LEU A 16 6.85 -7.39 8.19
CA LEU A 16 6.47 -8.46 7.27
C LEU A 16 7.66 -8.91 6.40
N THR A 17 8.50 -7.97 5.94
CA THR A 17 9.78 -8.30 5.26
C THR A 17 10.64 -9.20 6.15
N THR A 18 10.82 -8.83 7.43
CA THR A 18 11.64 -9.61 8.36
C THR A 18 11.04 -11.00 8.62
N LEU A 19 9.72 -11.11 8.79
CA LEU A 19 9.07 -12.40 9.05
C LEU A 19 9.12 -13.34 7.84
N LEU A 20 8.95 -12.80 6.63
CA LEU A 20 8.92 -13.56 5.38
C LEU A 20 10.31 -13.95 4.87
N TYR A 21 11.25 -13.00 4.86
CA TYR A 21 12.53 -13.17 4.14
C TYR A 21 13.71 -13.40 5.07
N ASP A 22 13.80 -12.67 6.18
CA ASP A 22 14.95 -12.76 7.09
C ASP A 22 14.81 -13.99 8.00
N LEU A 23 13.70 -14.06 8.75
CA LEU A 23 13.42 -15.13 9.70
C LEU A 23 12.78 -16.35 9.02
N LYS A 24 12.08 -16.15 7.91
CA LYS A 24 11.36 -17.19 7.14
C LYS A 24 10.42 -18.03 8.01
N VAL A 25 9.81 -17.41 9.01
CA VAL A 25 8.85 -18.02 9.94
C VAL A 25 7.41 -17.87 9.46
N LEU A 26 7.19 -17.02 8.46
CA LEU A 26 5.90 -16.76 7.84
C LEU A 26 5.96 -17.11 6.35
N ASN A 27 4.89 -17.69 5.84
CA ASN A 27 4.71 -17.95 4.41
C ASN A 27 3.63 -17.01 3.86
N GLU A 28 3.98 -16.16 2.90
CA GLU A 28 3.07 -15.13 2.38
C GLU A 28 1.82 -15.71 1.72
N ALA A 29 1.95 -16.79 0.94
CA ALA A 29 0.79 -17.41 0.29
C ALA A 29 -0.22 -17.93 1.31
N LYS A 30 0.26 -18.57 2.39
CA LYS A 30 -0.60 -19.03 3.50
C LYS A 30 -1.23 -17.87 4.27
N LEU A 31 -0.50 -16.76 4.43
CA LEU A 31 -1.06 -15.57 5.05
C LEU A 31 -2.21 -14.99 4.20
N LEU A 32 -1.99 -14.86 2.88
CA LEU A 32 -3.01 -14.35 1.97
C LEU A 32 -4.23 -15.27 1.92
N GLU A 33 -4.03 -16.58 1.85
CA GLU A 33 -5.10 -17.59 1.94
C GLU A 33 -5.91 -17.42 3.23
N HIS A 34 -5.23 -17.34 4.39
CA HIS A 34 -5.88 -17.10 5.67
C HIS A 34 -6.68 -15.79 5.71
N ILE A 35 -6.16 -14.71 5.12
CA ILE A 35 -6.86 -13.43 5.06
C ILE A 35 -8.16 -13.55 4.25
N VAL A 36 -8.11 -14.21 3.10
CA VAL A 36 -9.30 -14.42 2.26
C VAL A 36 -10.33 -15.30 2.96
N GLU A 37 -9.89 -16.40 3.58
CA GLU A 37 -10.78 -17.38 4.19
C GLU A 37 -11.45 -16.87 5.47
N GLU A 38 -10.68 -16.24 6.37
CA GLU A 38 -11.19 -15.83 7.69
C GLU A 38 -11.84 -14.45 7.70
N TYR A 39 -11.41 -13.55 6.82
CA TYR A 39 -11.91 -12.16 6.80
C TYR A 39 -12.78 -11.87 5.57
N GLY A 40 -12.83 -12.78 4.59
CA GLY A 40 -13.71 -12.65 3.43
C GLY A 40 -13.36 -11.51 2.49
N ILE A 41 -12.13 -10.99 2.54
CA ILE A 41 -11.70 -9.90 1.66
C ILE A 41 -11.10 -10.43 0.35
N GLY A 42 -11.26 -9.66 -0.73
CA GLY A 42 -10.75 -10.04 -2.05
C GLY A 42 -9.23 -10.04 -2.13
N LEU A 43 -8.66 -10.66 -3.16
CA LEU A 43 -7.24 -10.53 -3.53
C LEU A 43 -7.09 -9.62 -4.74
N ILE A 44 -5.99 -8.86 -4.77
CA ILE A 44 -5.63 -8.05 -5.93
C ILE A 44 -4.13 -8.08 -6.20
N ASP A 45 -3.79 -8.07 -7.48
CA ASP A 45 -2.43 -7.79 -7.95
C ASP A 45 -2.43 -6.46 -8.71
N LEU A 46 -1.78 -5.46 -8.13
CA LEU A 46 -1.73 -4.10 -8.64
C LEU A 46 -0.92 -3.98 -9.93
N ASN A 47 -0.11 -5.00 -10.28
CA ASN A 47 0.56 -5.06 -11.58
C ASN A 47 -0.45 -5.08 -12.74
N TYR A 48 -1.68 -5.54 -12.50
CA TYR A 48 -2.76 -5.60 -13.48
C TYR A 48 -3.82 -4.52 -13.29
N VAL A 49 -3.53 -3.53 -12.45
CA VAL A 49 -4.39 -2.36 -12.20
C VAL A 49 -3.77 -1.13 -12.83
N GLU A 50 -4.60 -0.32 -13.48
CA GLU A 50 -4.22 1.02 -13.94
C GLU A 50 -4.23 1.97 -12.74
N LEU A 51 -3.05 2.16 -12.13
CA LEU A 51 -2.89 3.06 -10.99
C LEU A 51 -2.93 4.51 -11.45
N ARG A 52 -3.54 5.35 -10.61
CA ARG A 52 -3.69 6.79 -10.81
C ARG A 52 -3.07 7.54 -9.63
N THR A 53 -2.93 8.85 -9.79
CA THR A 53 -2.47 9.73 -8.73
C THR A 53 -3.38 9.64 -7.49
N LEU A 54 -2.78 9.58 -6.31
CA LEU A 54 -3.48 9.59 -5.01
C LEU A 54 -4.08 10.96 -4.62
N ARG A 55 -3.67 12.03 -5.31
CA ARG A 55 -4.02 13.42 -4.97
C ARG A 55 -5.53 13.67 -4.82
N PRO A 56 -6.42 13.13 -5.69
CA PRO A 56 -7.86 13.30 -5.55
C PRO A 56 -8.45 12.67 -4.29
N MET A 57 -7.76 11.70 -3.70
CA MET A 57 -8.20 10.97 -2.49
C MET A 57 -7.62 11.57 -1.21
N ASN A 58 -6.82 12.65 -1.31
CA ASN A 58 -6.09 13.26 -0.20
C ASN A 58 -5.23 12.25 0.60
N ALA A 59 -4.77 11.19 -0.06
CA ALA A 59 -3.92 10.16 0.53
C ALA A 59 -2.45 10.49 0.24
N GLU A 60 -1.66 10.71 1.29
CA GLU A 60 -0.22 10.95 1.12
C GLU A 60 0.52 9.66 0.77
N LEU A 61 1.44 9.74 -0.20
CA LEU A 61 2.27 8.60 -0.60
C LEU A 61 3.14 8.10 0.57
N SER A 62 3.61 9.00 1.45
CA SER A 62 4.35 8.68 2.68
C SER A 62 3.58 7.72 3.60
N LEU A 63 2.28 7.95 3.78
CA LEU A 63 1.39 7.11 4.57
C LEU A 63 1.17 5.75 3.91
N CYS A 64 1.07 5.73 2.57
CA CYS A 64 0.96 4.50 1.80
C CYS A 64 2.20 3.61 1.99
N TRP A 65 3.40 4.20 1.96
CA TRP A 65 4.66 3.50 2.28
C TRP A 65 4.67 2.98 3.73
N ALA A 66 4.38 3.86 4.69
CA ALA A 66 4.46 3.51 6.12
C ALA A 66 3.48 2.40 6.53
N SER A 67 2.34 2.32 5.85
CA SER A 67 1.28 1.34 6.14
C SER A 67 1.21 0.18 5.13
N SER A 68 2.05 0.20 4.08
CA SER A 68 2.01 -0.75 2.97
C SER A 68 0.59 -0.97 2.44
N THR A 69 -0.11 0.14 2.21
CA THR A 69 -1.53 0.20 1.86
C THR A 69 -1.76 1.27 0.81
N ILE A 70 -2.55 0.97 -0.23
CA ILE A 70 -2.79 1.84 -1.38
C ILE A 70 -4.29 1.94 -1.64
N PRO A 71 -4.91 3.12 -1.51
CA PRO A 71 -6.21 3.37 -2.11
C PRO A 71 -6.00 3.52 -3.63
N PHE A 72 -6.40 2.49 -4.39
CA PHE A 72 -6.07 2.39 -5.80
C PHE A 72 -7.20 2.85 -6.71
N ASP A 73 -8.42 2.98 -6.18
CA ASP A 73 -9.58 3.45 -6.92
C ASP A 73 -10.65 4.06 -6.00
N HIS A 74 -11.51 4.89 -6.56
CA HIS A 74 -12.62 5.53 -5.87
C HIS A 74 -13.81 5.72 -6.82
N VAL A 75 -14.93 5.05 -6.52
CA VAL A 75 -16.15 5.05 -7.34
C VAL A 75 -17.37 5.27 -6.46
N GLU A 76 -18.17 6.29 -6.78
CA GLU A 76 -19.45 6.58 -6.11
C GLU A 76 -19.38 6.61 -4.56
N GLY A 77 -18.34 7.22 -4.00
CA GLY A 77 -18.14 7.31 -2.54
C GLY A 77 -17.61 6.02 -1.89
N THR A 78 -17.15 5.07 -2.71
CA THR A 78 -16.54 3.81 -2.28
C THR A 78 -15.08 3.77 -2.71
N TYR A 79 -14.18 3.64 -1.74
CA TYR A 79 -12.74 3.50 -1.93
C TYR A 79 -12.36 2.04 -2.01
N MET A 80 -11.54 1.68 -3.00
CA MET A 80 -10.95 0.35 -3.10
C MET A 80 -9.50 0.44 -2.63
N VAL A 81 -9.18 -0.37 -1.62
CA VAL A 81 -7.92 -0.24 -0.87
C VAL A 81 -7.21 -1.58 -0.84
N ALA A 82 -5.99 -1.62 -1.36
CA ALA A 82 -5.13 -2.79 -1.36
C ALA A 82 -4.14 -2.71 -0.19
N SER A 83 -3.97 -3.79 0.57
CA SER A 83 -3.02 -3.84 1.69
C SER A 83 -2.37 -5.22 1.82
N CYS A 84 -1.08 -5.26 2.15
CA CYS A 84 -0.44 -6.46 2.68
C CYS A 84 -0.42 -6.49 4.23
N TYR A 85 -1.06 -5.51 4.86
CA TYR A 85 -1.12 -5.28 6.30
C TYR A 85 -2.55 -5.30 6.87
N TYR A 86 -3.50 -5.91 6.17
CA TYR A 86 -4.92 -5.91 6.57
C TYR A 86 -5.18 -6.43 8.00
N ILE A 87 -4.39 -7.38 8.50
CA ILE A 87 -4.54 -7.90 9.88
C ILE A 87 -4.15 -6.86 10.96
N SER A 88 -3.45 -5.79 10.56
CA SER A 88 -3.09 -4.69 11.47
C SER A 88 -4.31 -3.79 11.72
N ALA A 89 -5.01 -4.03 12.84
CA ALA A 89 -6.15 -3.21 13.24
C ALA A 89 -5.87 -1.69 13.28
N PRO A 90 -4.69 -1.20 13.72
CA PRO A 90 -4.37 0.23 13.62
C PRO A 90 -4.28 0.75 12.19
N VAL A 91 -3.77 -0.04 11.24
CA VAL A 91 -3.70 0.34 9.82
C VAL A 91 -5.09 0.42 9.22
N VAL A 92 -5.92 -0.61 9.42
CA VAL A 92 -7.29 -0.65 8.92
C VAL A 92 -8.09 0.54 9.45
N LYS A 93 -8.08 0.72 10.78
CA LYS A 93 -8.79 1.82 11.43
C LYS A 93 -8.35 3.20 10.92
N TYR A 94 -7.04 3.41 10.77
CA TYR A 94 -6.51 4.67 10.28
C TYR A 94 -7.03 5.01 8.88
N TRP A 95 -7.00 4.05 7.95
CA TRP A 95 -7.46 4.27 6.58
C TRP A 95 -8.98 4.44 6.50
N GLU A 96 -9.75 3.71 7.30
CA GLU A 96 -11.20 3.89 7.39
C GLU A 96 -11.61 5.25 7.96
N GLU A 97 -10.81 5.83 8.88
CA GLU A 97 -11.03 7.18 9.40
C GLU A 97 -10.58 8.27 8.43
N LEU A 98 -9.50 8.02 7.66
CA LEU A 98 -8.95 8.96 6.69
C LEU A 98 -9.84 9.09 5.43
N LEU A 99 -10.35 7.95 4.94
CA LEU A 99 -11.14 7.89 3.72
C LEU A 99 -12.61 8.13 4.07
N ASP A 100 -13.11 9.33 3.79
CA ASP A 100 -14.50 9.77 4.05
C ASP A 100 -15.50 9.08 3.09
N GLY A 101 -15.72 7.78 3.28
CA GLY A 101 -16.56 6.95 2.44
C GLY A 101 -16.56 5.48 2.84
N LYS A 102 -17.15 4.62 1.99
CA LYS A 102 -17.11 3.18 2.20
C LYS A 102 -15.75 2.64 1.77
N VAL A 103 -15.14 1.75 2.54
CA VAL A 103 -13.88 1.10 2.17
C VAL A 103 -14.13 -0.35 1.79
N VAL A 104 -13.67 -0.74 0.61
CA VAL A 104 -13.61 -2.13 0.16
C VAL A 104 -12.16 -2.58 0.16
N TRP A 105 -11.85 -3.52 1.04
CA TRP A 105 -10.50 -4.02 1.25
C TRP A 105 -10.16 -5.16 0.30
N TYR A 106 -8.92 -5.12 -0.19
CA TYR A 106 -8.27 -6.19 -0.93
C TYR A 106 -6.93 -6.52 -0.28
N ALA A 107 -6.69 -7.80 -0.04
CA ALA A 107 -5.36 -8.28 0.27
C ALA A 107 -4.48 -8.27 -0.99
N ALA A 108 -3.22 -7.89 -0.83
CA ALA A 108 -2.21 -7.92 -1.88
C ALA A 108 -0.90 -8.45 -1.33
N SER A 109 -0.06 -9.04 -2.19
CA SER A 109 1.31 -9.41 -1.80
C SER A 109 2.17 -8.17 -1.55
N MET A 110 3.23 -8.32 -0.77
CA MET A 110 4.25 -7.29 -0.58
C MET A 110 4.86 -6.84 -1.91
N ALA A 111 5.11 -7.79 -2.82
CA ALA A 111 5.65 -7.47 -4.14
C ALA A 111 4.68 -6.62 -4.98
N SER A 112 3.38 -6.91 -4.91
CA SER A 112 2.33 -6.14 -5.57
C SER A 112 2.23 -4.72 -4.99
N ILE A 113 2.22 -4.58 -3.65
CA ILE A 113 2.18 -3.29 -2.97
C ILE A 113 3.42 -2.44 -3.28
N ASN A 114 4.63 -3.00 -3.12
CA ASN A 114 5.87 -2.24 -3.33
C ASN A 114 5.97 -1.69 -4.77
N ARG A 115 5.70 -2.52 -5.78
CA ARG A 115 5.66 -2.07 -7.18
C ARG A 115 4.56 -1.06 -7.42
N GLY A 116 3.41 -1.19 -6.76
CA GLY A 116 2.33 -0.22 -6.82
C GLY A 116 2.76 1.15 -6.28
N LEU A 117 3.43 1.19 -5.13
CA LEU A 117 3.96 2.41 -4.53
C LEU A 117 5.00 3.09 -5.42
N GLU A 118 5.94 2.33 -5.98
CA GLU A 118 6.95 2.83 -6.93
C GLU A 118 6.28 3.47 -8.17
N ARG A 119 5.29 2.79 -8.77
CA ARG A 119 4.54 3.33 -9.93
C ARG A 119 3.78 4.62 -9.58
N ILE A 120 3.22 4.72 -8.37
CA ILE A 120 2.55 5.94 -7.92
C ILE A 120 3.56 7.07 -7.71
N GLU A 121 4.75 6.78 -7.17
CA GLU A 121 5.84 7.74 -7.01
C GLU A 121 6.27 8.31 -8.38
N GLU A 122 6.40 7.45 -9.40
CA GLU A 122 6.68 7.86 -10.79
C GLU A 122 5.58 8.76 -11.36
N ILE A 123 4.30 8.43 -11.12
CA ILE A 123 3.16 9.25 -11.55
C ILE A 123 3.21 10.64 -10.88
N HIS A 124 3.44 10.69 -9.57
CA HIS A 124 3.54 11.96 -8.83
C HIS A 124 4.70 12.82 -9.33
N ALA A 125 5.87 12.22 -9.55
CA ALA A 125 7.05 12.92 -10.07
C ALA A 125 6.79 13.48 -11.48
N ALA A 126 6.12 12.73 -12.36
CA ALA A 126 5.75 13.19 -13.69
C ALA A 126 4.74 14.34 -13.65
N GLU A 127 3.76 14.30 -12.75
CA GLU A 127 2.79 15.38 -12.55
C GLU A 127 3.46 16.67 -12.04
N ASP A 128 4.42 16.55 -11.13
CA ASP A 128 5.15 17.71 -10.58
C ASP A 128 6.05 18.36 -11.64
N ALA A 129 6.81 17.58 -12.40
CA ALA A 129 7.62 18.09 -13.50
C ALA A 129 6.76 18.82 -14.56
N ALA A 130 5.60 18.26 -14.91
CA ALA A 130 4.69 18.88 -15.87
C ALA A 130 4.00 20.16 -15.33
N ALA A 131 3.92 20.33 -14.01
CA ALA A 131 3.42 21.54 -13.39
C ALA A 131 4.49 22.65 -13.39
N GLU A 132 5.76 22.30 -13.13
CA GLU A 132 6.88 23.23 -13.17
C GLU A 132 7.16 23.80 -14.57
N GLU A 133 7.00 22.99 -15.64
CA GLU A 133 7.16 23.47 -17.03
C GLU A 133 6.06 24.45 -17.48
N LYS A 134 4.94 24.51 -16.76
CA LYS A 134 3.79 25.37 -17.08
C LYS A 134 3.73 26.66 -16.24
N GLY A 135 4.58 26.78 -15.21
CA GLY A 135 4.67 27.94 -14.32
C GLY A 135 5.72 28.95 -14.78
#